data_AF-A0A355GMQ9-F1
#
_entry.id   AF-A0A355GMQ9-F1
#
_cell.length_a   1.000
_cell.length_b   1.000
_cell.length_c   1.000
_cell.angle_alpha   90.00
_cell.angle_beta   90.00
_cell.angle_gamma   90.00
#
_symmetry.space_group_name_H-M   'P 1'
#
loop_
_entity.id
_entity.type
_entity.pdbx_description
1 polymer ?
#
loop_
_entity_poly.entity_id
_entity_poly.type
_entity_poly.pdbx_seq_one_letter_code
_entity_poly.pdbx_strand_id
1 'polypeptide(L)'
;MQAMSWIDQNLTYDHINASLQADANHALSQRRGHCSDYHGLCATLGRAMGYPTRVTYGLSLYPKNSPSHCKMEAFLPPYGWVSFDISETQKLVKSIQSSNDFTPQQQQSLTTAARQRLRSGFRENSWLLLTRGTDYELAPPASKPVRIVRTAYVEADGAALPEPDPANSSQREFSWMTSHRYTADRP
;
A
#
# COMPACT_ATOMS: atom_id res chain seq x y z
N MET A 1 9.79 -8.08 -13.98
CA MET A 1 10.08 -8.71 -12.66
C MET A 1 11.20 -8.03 -11.85
N GLN A 2 12.07 -7.22 -12.46
CA GLN A 2 13.18 -6.56 -11.76
C GLN A 2 12.68 -5.44 -10.81
N ALA A 3 11.73 -4.59 -11.21
CA ALA A 3 11.24 -3.48 -10.39
C ALA A 3 10.66 -3.91 -9.03
N MET A 4 9.73 -4.86 -9.01
CA MET A 4 9.15 -5.37 -7.75
C MET A 4 10.20 -6.01 -6.84
N SER A 5 11.13 -6.79 -7.40
CA SER A 5 12.18 -7.43 -6.61
C SER A 5 13.16 -6.41 -6.05
N TRP A 6 13.48 -5.37 -6.83
CA TRP A 6 14.32 -4.28 -6.37
C TRP A 6 13.64 -3.53 -5.22
N ILE A 7 12.35 -3.20 -5.34
CA ILE A 7 11.59 -2.52 -4.28
C ILE A 7 11.55 -3.37 -3.01
N ASP A 8 11.23 -4.66 -3.12
CA ASP A 8 11.22 -5.61 -2.00
C ASP A 8 12.56 -5.65 -1.24
N GLN A 9 13.67 -5.54 -1.95
CA GLN A 9 15.02 -5.61 -1.38
C GLN A 9 15.57 -4.27 -0.89
N ASN A 10 15.09 -3.15 -1.45
CA ASN A 10 15.72 -1.84 -1.26
C ASN A 10 14.88 -0.85 -0.47
N LEU A 11 13.56 -1.07 -0.32
CA LEU A 11 12.73 -0.20 0.50
C LEU A 11 12.50 -0.81 1.88
N THR A 12 12.42 0.05 2.89
CA THR A 12 11.97 -0.32 4.24
C THR A 12 10.56 0.21 4.50
N TYR A 13 9.64 -0.66 4.90
CA TYR A 13 8.29 -0.25 5.26
C TYR A 13 8.34 0.56 6.56
N ASP A 14 7.86 1.80 6.52
CA ASP A 14 8.03 2.78 7.61
C ASP A 14 6.74 3.62 7.72
N HIS A 15 6.13 3.65 8.90
CA HIS A 15 4.94 4.48 9.20
C HIS A 15 5.30 5.89 9.70
N ILE A 16 6.55 6.13 10.10
CA ILE A 16 7.02 7.37 10.71
C ILE A 16 7.58 8.32 9.66
N ASN A 17 8.42 7.81 8.75
CA ASN A 17 9.15 8.63 7.76
C ASN A 17 8.64 8.41 6.33
N ALA A 18 7.37 8.07 6.17
CA ALA A 18 6.74 7.95 4.85
C ALA A 18 6.32 9.32 4.29
N SER A 19 6.09 9.41 2.98
CA SER A 19 5.68 10.68 2.36
C SER A 19 4.24 11.08 2.75
N LEU A 20 3.41 10.07 3.02
CA LEU A 20 1.95 10.18 3.18
C LEU A 20 1.24 10.80 1.96
N GLN A 21 1.90 10.84 0.80
CA GLN A 21 1.42 11.53 -0.40
C GLN A 21 1.56 10.69 -1.67
N ALA A 22 1.87 9.39 -1.54
CA ALA A 22 2.17 8.50 -2.66
C ALA A 22 3.30 9.03 -3.57
N ASP A 23 4.37 9.54 -2.96
CA ASP A 23 5.49 10.16 -3.66
C ASP A 23 6.56 9.12 -4.04
N ALA A 24 6.61 8.79 -5.33
CA ALA A 24 7.63 7.89 -5.88
C ALA A 24 9.06 8.42 -5.74
N ASN A 25 9.28 9.74 -5.74
CA ASN A 25 10.60 10.33 -5.57
C ASN A 25 11.08 10.19 -4.11
N HIS A 26 10.19 10.38 -3.14
CA HIS A 26 10.46 10.09 -1.73
C HIS A 26 10.84 8.62 -1.55
N ALA A 27 10.01 7.70 -2.09
CA ALA A 27 10.25 6.27 -2.02
C ALA A 27 11.62 5.86 -2.59
N LEU A 28 11.99 6.43 -3.74
CA LEU A 28 13.24 6.16 -4.45
C LEU A 28 14.47 6.75 -3.73
N SER A 29 14.37 7.98 -3.24
CA SER A 29 15.49 8.69 -2.59
C SER A 29 15.72 8.23 -1.15
N GLN A 30 14.65 8.12 -0.36
CA GLN A 30 14.72 7.78 1.06
C GLN A 30 14.76 6.27 1.33
N ARG A 31 14.49 5.44 0.32
CA ARG A 31 14.48 3.97 0.42
C ARG A 31 13.57 3.47 1.54
N ARG A 32 12.46 4.18 1.74
CA ARG A 32 11.43 3.88 2.74
C ARG A 32 10.10 4.50 2.36
N GLY A 33 9.05 4.00 2.98
CA GLY A 33 7.71 4.56 2.85
C GLY A 33 6.64 3.59 3.31
N HIS A 34 5.39 3.99 3.12
CA HIS A 34 4.23 3.15 3.39
C HIS A 34 3.71 2.50 2.08
N CYS A 35 2.60 1.76 2.14
CA CYS A 35 2.02 1.09 0.97
C CYS A 35 1.92 1.98 -0.28
N SER A 36 1.50 3.25 -0.15
CA SER A 36 1.32 4.12 -1.31
C SER A 36 2.63 4.55 -1.98
N ASP A 37 3.69 4.70 -1.20
CA ASP A 37 5.04 4.97 -1.70
C ASP A 37 5.57 3.76 -2.48
N TYR A 38 5.37 2.55 -1.94
CA TYR A 38 5.78 1.29 -2.56
C TYR A 38 5.08 1.07 -3.89
N HIS A 39 3.75 1.12 -3.89
CA HIS A 39 2.95 0.84 -5.07
C HIS A 39 3.02 1.98 -6.09
N GLY A 40 3.14 3.23 -5.63
CA GLY A 40 3.35 4.41 -6.47
C GLY A 40 4.69 4.39 -7.21
N LEU A 41 5.79 4.03 -6.52
CA LEU A 41 7.09 3.82 -7.16
C LEU A 41 7.03 2.63 -8.13
N CYS A 42 6.43 1.51 -7.73
CA CYS A 42 6.34 0.35 -8.62
C CYS A 42 5.52 0.62 -9.87
N ALA A 43 4.40 1.35 -9.76
CA ALA A 43 3.61 1.77 -10.91
C ALA A 43 4.40 2.74 -11.80
N THR A 44 5.16 3.66 -11.21
CA THR A 44 6.04 4.56 -11.98
C THR A 44 7.10 3.80 -12.77
N LEU A 45 7.78 2.84 -12.14
CA LEU A 45 8.75 1.97 -12.83
C LEU A 45 8.07 1.09 -13.89
N GLY A 46 6.86 0.59 -13.62
CA GLY A 46 6.06 -0.17 -14.56
C GLY A 46 5.75 0.61 -15.84
N ARG A 47 5.27 1.85 -15.70
CA ARG A 47 5.06 2.78 -16.82
C ARG A 47 6.34 3.07 -17.58
N ALA A 48 7.45 3.30 -16.87
CA ALA A 48 8.75 3.53 -17.51
C ALA A 48 9.24 2.32 -18.33
N MET A 49 8.84 1.10 -17.95
CA MET A 49 9.12 -0.13 -18.71
C MET A 49 8.09 -0.42 -19.83
N GLY A 50 7.13 0.49 -20.08
CA GLY A 50 6.12 0.33 -21.13
C GLY A 50 4.86 -0.46 -20.74
N TYR A 51 4.69 -0.80 -19.46
CA TYR A 51 3.47 -1.47 -18.98
C TYR A 51 2.44 -0.44 -18.52
N PRO A 52 1.15 -0.55 -18.91
CA PRO A 52 0.09 0.22 -18.28
C PRO A 52 -0.05 -0.25 -16.83
N THR A 53 0.15 0.66 -15.89
CA THR A 53 0.04 0.36 -14.46
C THR A 53 -0.67 1.48 -13.71
N ARG A 54 -1.38 1.12 -12.64
CA ARG A 54 -2.09 2.07 -11.77
C ARG A 54 -2.00 1.63 -10.32
N VAL A 55 -2.16 2.57 -9.40
CA VAL A 55 -2.40 2.27 -7.98
C VAL A 55 -3.90 2.13 -7.77
N THR A 56 -4.30 1.27 -6.85
CA THR A 56 -5.69 1.08 -6.44
C THR A 56 -5.80 1.22 -4.93
N TYR A 57 -6.77 1.98 -4.43
CA TYR A 57 -7.00 2.20 -3.01
C TYR A 57 -8.33 1.60 -2.57
N GLY A 58 -8.38 1.12 -1.34
CA GLY A 58 -9.54 0.40 -0.84
C GLY A 58 -9.48 0.14 0.65
N LEU A 59 -10.56 -0.42 1.18
CA LEU A 59 -10.75 -0.67 2.61
C LEU A 59 -10.69 -2.15 2.92
N SER A 60 -9.96 -2.51 3.97
CA SER A 60 -9.97 -3.86 4.52
C SER A 60 -11.33 -4.15 5.15
N LEU A 61 -11.87 -5.35 4.92
CA LEU A 61 -13.16 -5.79 5.46
C LEU A 61 -13.03 -6.46 6.85
N TYR A 62 -11.87 -6.31 7.48
CA TYR A 62 -11.54 -6.86 8.79
C TYR A 62 -10.77 -5.82 9.61
N PRO A 63 -10.79 -5.93 10.96
CA PRO A 63 -10.14 -4.95 11.82
C PRO A 63 -8.63 -4.82 11.53
N LYS A 64 -8.19 -3.58 11.25
CA LYS A 64 -6.78 -3.18 11.11
C LYS A 64 -6.57 -1.81 11.75
N ASN A 65 -5.33 -1.52 12.15
CA ASN A 65 -4.95 -0.19 12.64
C ASN A 65 -5.20 0.91 11.60
N SER A 66 -4.96 0.60 10.32
CA SER A 66 -5.39 1.41 9.18
C SER A 66 -6.32 0.57 8.31
N PRO A 67 -7.62 0.92 8.19
CA PRO A 67 -8.52 0.17 7.32
C PRO A 67 -8.19 0.41 5.84
N SER A 68 -7.64 1.57 5.49
CA SER A 68 -7.22 1.89 4.12
C SER A 68 -5.94 1.15 3.74
N HIS A 69 -5.92 0.60 2.53
CA HIS A 69 -4.74 0.00 1.94
C HIS A 69 -4.71 0.25 0.44
N CYS A 70 -3.54 0.15 -0.18
CA CYS A 70 -3.42 0.21 -1.62
C CYS A 70 -2.67 -0.99 -2.19
N LYS A 71 -2.85 -1.18 -3.49
CA LYS A 71 -2.17 -2.18 -4.30
C LYS A 71 -1.74 -1.54 -5.62
N MET A 72 -0.87 -2.21 -6.34
CA MET A 72 -0.50 -1.84 -7.70
C MET A 72 -1.14 -2.83 -8.67
N GLU A 73 -1.73 -2.35 -9.76
CA GLU A 73 -2.17 -3.18 -10.86
C GLU A 73 -1.33 -2.91 -12.11
N ALA A 74 -1.06 -3.98 -12.87
CA ALA A 74 -0.51 -3.89 -14.22
C ALA A 74 -1.45 -4.55 -15.22
N PHE A 75 -1.63 -3.96 -16.40
CA PHE A 75 -2.37 -4.58 -17.49
C PHE A 75 -1.46 -5.56 -18.23
N LEU A 76 -1.77 -6.85 -18.12
CA LEU A 76 -0.97 -7.94 -18.69
C LEU A 76 -1.85 -8.78 -19.61
N PRO A 77 -1.80 -8.58 -20.94
CA PRO A 77 -2.51 -9.44 -21.89
C PRO A 77 -2.07 -10.92 -21.78
N PRO A 78 -3.00 -11.88 -21.91
CA PRO A 78 -4.45 -11.74 -22.07
C PRO A 78 -5.23 -11.61 -20.74
N TYR A 79 -4.54 -11.54 -19.61
CA TYR A 79 -5.12 -11.63 -18.26
C TYR A 79 -5.82 -10.35 -17.77
N GLY A 80 -5.66 -9.22 -18.46
CA GLY A 80 -6.24 -7.94 -18.05
C GLY A 80 -5.46 -7.29 -16.90
N TRP A 81 -6.16 -6.62 -15.99
CA TRP A 81 -5.54 -5.98 -14.82
C TRP A 81 -5.19 -7.02 -13.74
N VAL A 82 -3.89 -7.21 -13.50
CA VAL A 82 -3.36 -8.10 -12.47
C VAL A 82 -2.87 -7.26 -11.30
N SER A 83 -3.35 -7.59 -10.10
CA SER A 83 -2.98 -6.90 -8.86
C SER A 83 -1.69 -7.45 -8.25
N PHE A 84 -0.95 -6.60 -7.56
CA PHE A 84 0.32 -6.87 -6.89
C PHE A 84 0.37 -6.09 -5.57
N ASP A 85 0.75 -6.76 -4.47
CA ASP A 85 0.96 -6.13 -3.18
C ASP A 85 2.36 -6.39 -2.63
N ILE A 86 3.27 -5.47 -2.95
CA ILE A 86 4.68 -5.58 -2.57
C ILE A 86 4.85 -5.32 -1.07
N SER A 87 4.12 -4.35 -0.50
CA SER A 87 4.25 -3.99 0.90
C SER A 87 3.83 -5.10 1.86
N GLU A 88 2.67 -5.74 1.63
CA GLU A 88 2.22 -6.83 2.49
C GLU A 88 3.05 -8.10 2.27
N THR A 89 3.51 -8.35 1.02
CA THR A 89 4.46 -9.44 0.76
C THR A 89 5.77 -9.24 1.53
N GLN A 90 6.33 -8.02 1.55
CA GLN A 90 7.56 -7.75 2.30
C GLN A 90 7.35 -7.92 3.81
N LYS A 91 6.21 -7.47 4.36
CA LYS A 91 5.86 -7.68 5.77
C LYS A 91 5.75 -9.18 6.11
N LEU A 92 5.08 -9.96 5.26
CA LEU A 92 4.97 -11.41 5.41
C LEU A 92 6.35 -12.08 5.40
N VAL A 93 7.21 -11.73 4.43
CA VAL A 93 8.58 -12.26 4.35
C VAL A 93 9.36 -11.94 5.62
N LYS A 94 9.31 -10.70 6.12
CA LYS A 94 9.96 -10.31 7.38
C LYS A 94 9.44 -11.14 8.55
N SER A 95 8.13 -11.32 8.66
CA SER A 95 7.50 -12.13 9.72
C SER A 95 7.92 -13.60 9.67
N ILE A 96 8.05 -14.19 8.47
CA ILE A 96 8.55 -15.55 8.28
C ILE A 96 10.01 -15.64 8.76
N GLN A 97 10.85 -14.69 8.35
CA GLN A 97 12.28 -14.68 8.67
C GLN A 97 12.56 -14.42 10.15
N SER A 98 11.68 -13.71 10.85
CA SER A 98 11.81 -13.44 12.29
C SER A 98 11.11 -14.45 13.19
N SER A 99 10.38 -15.43 12.63
CA SER A 99 9.66 -16.43 13.42
C SER A 99 10.61 -17.52 13.93
N ASN A 100 10.44 -17.89 15.20
CA ASN A 100 11.13 -19.02 15.83
C ASN A 100 10.45 -20.37 15.58
N ASP A 101 9.29 -20.37 14.90
CA ASP A 101 8.49 -21.58 14.65
C ASP A 101 8.99 -22.39 13.45
N PHE A 102 9.95 -21.83 12.69
CA PHE A 102 10.43 -22.39 11.44
C PHE A 102 11.93 -22.64 11.48
N THR A 103 12.37 -23.76 10.92
CA THR A 103 13.78 -24.00 10.62
C THR A 103 14.29 -23.04 9.54
N PRO A 104 15.60 -22.80 9.43
CA PRO A 104 16.16 -21.97 8.36
C PRO A 104 15.73 -22.42 6.95
N GLN A 105 15.62 -23.74 6.73
CA GLN A 105 15.16 -24.30 5.46
C GLN A 105 13.68 -23.99 5.20
N GLN A 106 12.82 -24.08 6.23
CA GLN A 106 11.41 -23.70 6.13
C GLN A 106 11.25 -22.20 5.88
N GLN A 107 11.98 -21.34 6.59
CA GLN A 107 11.97 -19.89 6.38
C GLN A 107 12.33 -19.53 4.95
N GLN A 108 13.37 -20.16 4.39
CA GLN A 108 13.80 -19.94 3.01
C GLN A 108 12.74 -20.40 1.99
N SER A 109 12.15 -21.57 2.21
CA SER A 109 11.09 -22.12 1.35
C SER A 109 9.84 -21.22 1.35
N LEU A 110 9.37 -20.83 2.54
CA LEU A 110 8.19 -19.97 2.70
C LEU A 110 8.43 -18.57 2.14
N THR A 111 9.60 -17.99 2.36
CA THR A 111 10.00 -16.70 1.77
C THR A 111 9.98 -16.75 0.24
N THR A 112 10.50 -17.84 -0.33
CA THR A 112 10.49 -18.07 -1.78
C THR A 112 9.06 -18.20 -2.30
N ALA A 113 8.21 -18.96 -1.61
CA ALA A 113 6.80 -19.11 -1.97
C ALA A 113 6.03 -17.78 -1.91
N ALA A 114 6.24 -16.96 -0.88
CA ALA A 114 5.62 -15.65 -0.75
C ALA A 114 5.99 -14.71 -1.91
N ARG A 115 7.28 -14.64 -2.26
CA ARG A 115 7.75 -13.84 -3.41
C ARG A 115 7.25 -14.39 -4.74
N GLN A 116 7.14 -15.71 -4.88
CA GLN A 116 6.59 -16.33 -6.08
C GLN A 116 5.09 -16.04 -6.24
N ARG A 117 4.33 -16.04 -5.14
CA ARG A 117 2.93 -15.61 -5.12
C ARG A 117 2.79 -14.17 -5.62
N LEU A 118 3.60 -13.25 -5.10
CA LEU A 118 3.61 -11.86 -5.59
C LEU A 118 3.84 -11.80 -7.11
N ARG A 119 4.85 -12.50 -7.63
CA ARG A 119 5.18 -12.48 -9.06
C ARG A 119 4.12 -13.13 -9.96
N SER A 120 3.36 -14.07 -9.42
CA SER A 120 2.28 -14.78 -10.14
C SER A 120 0.95 -14.02 -10.14
N GLY A 121 0.94 -12.80 -9.58
CA GLY A 121 -0.27 -12.02 -9.33
C GLY A 121 -0.77 -12.22 -7.90
N PHE A 122 -1.01 -11.11 -7.22
CA PHE A 122 -1.55 -11.08 -5.87
C PHE A 122 -3.08 -11.10 -5.93
N ARG A 123 -3.68 -12.11 -5.30
CA ARG A 123 -5.14 -12.25 -5.17
C ARG A 123 -5.52 -12.20 -3.71
N GLU A 124 -6.37 -11.25 -3.35
CA GLU A 124 -6.96 -11.12 -2.01
C GLU A 124 -8.40 -10.63 -2.18
N ASN A 125 -9.32 -11.26 -1.48
CA ASN A 125 -10.77 -11.04 -1.54
C ASN A 125 -11.33 -10.38 -0.26
N SER A 126 -10.47 -9.89 0.62
CA SER A 126 -10.82 -9.32 1.93
C SER A 126 -10.76 -7.79 1.96
N TRP A 127 -10.86 -7.13 0.79
CA TRP A 127 -10.87 -5.67 0.68
C TRP A 127 -11.87 -5.17 -0.36
N LEU A 128 -12.41 -3.98 -0.13
CA LEU A 128 -13.29 -3.26 -1.05
C LEU A 128 -12.49 -2.17 -1.79
N LEU A 129 -12.44 -2.26 -3.11
CA LEU A 129 -11.84 -1.23 -3.95
C LEU A 129 -12.69 0.04 -3.93
N LEU A 130 -12.06 1.18 -3.64
CA LEU A 130 -12.71 2.50 -3.65
C LEU A 130 -12.29 3.34 -4.85
N THR A 131 -10.98 3.48 -5.09
CA THR A 131 -10.45 4.35 -6.14
C THR A 131 -9.33 3.68 -6.93
N ARG A 132 -9.14 4.15 -8.17
CA ARG A 132 -8.10 3.70 -9.09
C ARG A 132 -7.37 4.92 -9.62
N GLY A 133 -6.04 4.82 -9.75
CA GLY A 133 -5.20 5.93 -10.15
C GLY A 133 -4.81 6.83 -8.97
N THR A 134 -4.03 7.86 -9.30
CA THR A 134 -3.57 8.91 -8.37
C THR A 134 -3.84 10.31 -8.92
N ASP A 135 -4.67 10.36 -9.95
CA ASP A 135 -4.96 11.47 -10.85
C ASP A 135 -6.46 11.75 -10.92
N TYR A 136 -7.18 11.40 -9.84
CA TYR A 136 -8.60 11.70 -9.70
C TYR A 136 -8.83 13.11 -9.17
N GLU A 137 -9.92 13.74 -9.61
CA GLU A 137 -10.35 15.05 -9.12
C GLU A 137 -11.32 14.88 -7.96
N LEU A 138 -11.14 15.66 -6.89
CA LEU A 138 -12.09 15.71 -5.78
C LEU A 138 -13.27 16.61 -6.15
N ALA A 139 -14.44 16.29 -5.61
CA ALA A 139 -15.64 17.12 -5.69
C ALA A 139 -16.12 17.43 -4.27
N PRO A 140 -16.01 18.69 -3.79
CA PRO A 140 -15.44 19.85 -4.49
C PRO A 140 -13.92 19.73 -4.75
N PRO A 141 -13.36 20.49 -5.71
CA PRO A 141 -11.93 20.49 -6.00
C PRO A 141 -11.09 20.92 -4.79
N ALA A 142 -9.97 20.24 -4.58
CA ALA A 142 -8.94 20.66 -3.62
C ALA A 142 -8.08 21.80 -4.18
N SER A 143 -7.42 22.56 -3.31
CA SER A 143 -6.48 23.62 -3.68
C SER A 143 -5.28 23.12 -4.50
N LYS A 144 -4.93 21.84 -4.37
CA LYS A 144 -3.85 21.16 -5.11
C LYS A 144 -4.23 19.71 -5.41
N PRO A 145 -3.60 19.05 -6.41
CA PRO A 145 -3.85 17.65 -6.69
C PRO A 145 -3.61 16.75 -5.47
N VAL A 146 -4.60 15.90 -5.15
CA VAL A 146 -4.57 14.95 -4.03
C VAL A 146 -4.43 13.54 -4.57
N ARG A 147 -3.26 12.93 -4.39
CA ARG A 147 -2.94 11.60 -4.95
C ARG A 147 -3.50 10.44 -4.15
N ILE A 148 -3.78 10.68 -2.87
CA ILE A 148 -4.25 9.68 -1.92
C ILE A 148 -5.22 10.33 -0.93
N VAL A 149 -6.33 9.65 -0.66
CA VAL A 149 -7.25 9.95 0.44
C VAL A 149 -7.32 8.68 1.29
N ARG A 150 -6.74 8.68 2.50
CA ARG A 150 -6.72 7.49 3.37
C ARG A 150 -7.95 7.44 4.25
N THR A 151 -8.23 8.55 4.93
CA THR A 151 -9.38 8.70 5.82
C THR A 151 -10.28 9.83 5.35
N ALA A 152 -9.74 11.04 5.28
CA ALA A 152 -10.37 12.21 4.72
C ALA A 152 -9.30 13.20 4.25
N TYR A 153 -9.60 13.91 3.17
CA TYR A 153 -8.85 15.09 2.78
C TYR A 153 -9.68 16.33 3.16
N VAL A 154 -9.13 17.19 4.00
CA VAL A 154 -9.84 18.36 4.53
C VAL A 154 -8.98 19.60 4.33
N GLU A 155 -9.58 20.63 3.75
CA GLU A 155 -9.04 21.98 3.71
C GLU A 155 -9.94 22.91 4.53
N ALA A 156 -9.33 23.74 5.37
CA ALA A 156 -10.01 24.77 6.14
C ALA A 156 -9.19 26.06 6.04
N ASP A 157 -9.87 27.19 5.83
CA ASP A 157 -9.25 28.52 5.74
C ASP A 157 -8.10 28.60 4.71
N GLY A 158 -8.23 27.86 3.60
CA GLY A 158 -7.22 27.81 2.52
C GLY A 158 -6.00 26.93 2.81
N ALA A 159 -6.00 26.16 3.91
CA ALA A 159 -4.92 25.25 4.27
C ALA A 159 -5.41 23.81 4.37
N ALA A 160 -4.62 22.86 3.84
CA ALA A 160 -4.84 21.45 4.06
C ALA A 160 -4.53 21.08 5.51
N LEU A 161 -5.48 20.42 6.17
CA LEU A 161 -5.30 19.95 7.54
C LEU A 161 -4.38 18.71 7.58
N PRO A 162 -3.63 18.51 8.67
CA PRO A 162 -2.79 17.32 8.82
C PRO A 162 -3.60 16.02 8.73
N GLU A 163 -3.11 15.05 7.95
CA GLU A 163 -3.66 13.68 7.86
C GLU A 163 -2.56 12.68 8.26
N PRO A 164 -2.28 12.50 9.57
CA PRO A 164 -1.24 11.58 10.02
C PRO A 164 -1.60 10.13 9.70
N ASP A 165 -0.58 9.27 9.62
CA ASP A 165 -0.81 7.84 9.44
C ASP A 165 -1.46 7.25 10.72
N PRO A 166 -2.66 6.64 10.65
CA PRO A 166 -3.29 6.01 11.81
C PRO A 166 -2.46 4.90 12.47
N ALA A 167 -1.51 4.32 11.74
CA ALA A 167 -0.60 3.29 12.26
C ALA A 167 0.73 3.86 12.78
N ASN A 168 0.93 5.19 12.77
CA ASN A 168 2.10 5.81 13.37
C ASN A 168 1.98 5.85 14.91
N SER A 169 2.84 5.10 15.59
CA SER A 169 2.82 5.02 17.06
C SER A 169 3.26 6.30 17.77
N SER A 170 3.97 7.21 17.10
CA SER A 170 4.44 8.49 17.67
C SER A 170 3.46 9.65 17.47
N GLN A 171 2.40 9.47 16.68
CA GLN A 171 1.40 10.49 16.39
C GLN A 171 0.00 9.92 16.64
N ARG A 172 -0.64 10.35 17.74
CA ARG A 172 -1.97 9.85 18.14
C ARG A 172 -3.11 10.82 17.83
N GLU A 173 -2.79 12.01 17.36
CA GLU A 173 -3.75 13.09 17.14
C GLU A 173 -4.25 13.03 15.68
N PHE A 174 -5.52 13.34 15.42
CA PHE A 174 -6.11 13.54 14.07
C PHE A 174 -6.23 12.35 13.11
N SER A 175 -5.92 11.11 13.52
CA SER A 175 -6.30 9.97 12.68
C SER A 175 -7.81 9.77 12.76
N TRP A 176 -8.51 10.15 11.69
CA TRP A 176 -9.93 9.85 11.51
C TRP A 176 -10.09 8.35 11.29
N MET A 177 -9.99 7.56 12.36
CA MET A 177 -10.41 6.18 12.29
C MET A 177 -11.92 6.20 12.10
N THR A 178 -12.38 5.70 10.96
CA THR A 178 -13.75 5.23 10.84
C THR A 178 -13.95 4.24 11.98
N SER A 179 -14.72 4.62 13.00
CA SER A 179 -15.04 3.76 14.16
C SER A 179 -15.89 2.59 13.67
N HIS A 180 -15.27 1.60 13.05
CA HIS A 180 -15.91 0.35 12.68
C HIS A 180 -15.61 -0.64 13.80
N ARG A 181 -16.40 -0.56 14.87
CA ARG A 181 -16.51 -1.66 15.81
C ARG A 181 -17.43 -2.70 15.19
N TYR A 182 -16.88 -3.60 14.37
CA TYR A 182 -17.62 -4.75 13.90
C TYR A 182 -17.62 -5.82 14.99
N THR A 183 -18.79 -6.10 15.55
CA THR A 183 -19.02 -7.26 16.41
C THR A 183 -20.02 -8.13 15.68
N ALA A 184 -19.57 -9.29 15.18
CA ALA A 184 -20.45 -10.25 14.52
C ALA A 184 -21.55 -10.66 15.51
N ASP A 185 -22.81 -10.54 15.11
CA ASP A 185 -23.97 -10.94 15.93
C ASP A 185 -24.24 -12.45 15.85
N ARG A 186 -23.50 -13.17 15.01
CA ARG A 186 -23.50 -14.64 14.85
C ARG A 186 -22.10 -15.15 14.48
N PRO A 187 -21.73 -16.39 14.89
CA PRO A 187 -20.52 -17.04 14.38
C PRO A 187 -20.56 -17.28 12.87
#